data_AF-A0A0B0MTF9-F1
#
_entry.id   AF-A0A0B0MTF9-F1
#
_cell.length_a   1.000
_cell.length_b   1.000
_cell.length_c   1.000
_cell.angle_alpha   90.00
_cell.angle_beta   90.00
_cell.angle_gamma   90.00
#
_symmetry.space_group_name_H-M   'P 1'
#
loop_
_entity.id
_entity.type
_entity.pdbx_description
1 polymer ?
#
loop_
_entity_poly.entity_id
_entity_poly.type
_entity_poly.pdbx_seq_one_letter_code
_entity_poly.pdbx_strand_id
1 'polypeptide(L)' 'MTIQESALKLYPTLCEVEGLTEDECYHELSKILDHPTQMLIFFSLPSFVQLE' A
#
# COMPACT_ATOMS: atom_id res chain seq x y z
N MET A 1 6.43 12.83 -5.77
CA MET A 1 6.08 11.80 -4.77
C MET A 1 6.72 10.52 -5.25
N THR A 2 7.71 10.00 -4.53
CA THR A 2 8.37 8.74 -4.90
C THR A 2 7.55 7.57 -4.35
N ILE A 3 7.56 6.42 -5.03
CA ILE A 3 6.80 5.22 -4.60
C ILE A 3 7.16 4.80 -3.17
N GLN A 4 8.42 4.97 -2.77
CA GLN A 4 8.88 4.76 -1.39
C GLN A 4 8.18 5.67 -0.38
N GLU A 5 8.01 6.97 -0.68
CA GLU A 5 7.31 7.89 0.24
C GLU A 5 5.85 7.48 0.44
N SER A 6 5.18 7.02 -0.61
CA SER A 6 3.81 6.51 -0.51
C SER A 6 3.73 5.16 0.23
N ALA A 7 4.71 4.26 0.04
CA ALA A 7 4.79 3.01 0.79
C ALA A 7 5.01 3.27 2.29
N LEU A 8 5.88 4.22 2.65
CA LEU A 8 6.11 4.62 4.03
C LEU A 8 4.86 5.25 4.68
N LYS A 9 4.02 5.93 3.91
CA LYS A 9 2.74 6.47 4.39
C LYS A 9 1.67 5.40 4.58
N LEU A 10 1.75 4.30 3.84
CA LEU A 10 0.83 3.16 3.95
C LEU A 10 1.20 2.20 5.09
N TYR A 11 2.48 2.12 5.46
CA TYR A 11 2.95 1.23 6.53
C TYR A 11 2.13 1.35 7.83
N PRO A 12 1.85 2.54 8.38
CA PRO A 12 1.05 2.67 9.59
C PRO A 12 -0.38 2.15 9.40
N THR A 13 -1.00 2.46 8.26
CA THR A 13 -2.37 2.03 7.95
C THR A 13 -2.48 0.52 7.79
N LEU A 14 -1.47 -0.14 7.22
CA LEU A 14 -1.41 -1.60 7.14
C LEU A 14 -1.20 -2.25 8.50
N CYS A 15 -0.34 -1.68 9.35
CA CYS A 15 -0.12 -2.17 10.71
C CYS A 15 -1.33 -1.97 11.63
N GLU A 16 -2.24 -1.06 11.30
CA GLU A 16 -3.52 -0.87 12.00
C GLU A 16 -4.60 -1.89 11.61
N VAL A 17 -4.39 -2.67 10.54
CA VAL A 17 -5.32 -3.72 10.14
C VAL A 17 -5.25 -4.88 11.13
N GLU A 18 -6.35 -5.08 11.86
CA GLU A 18 -6.48 -6.16 12.84
C GLU A 18 -6.31 -7.53 12.15
N GLY A 19 -5.35 -8.32 12.63
CA GLY A 19 -5.03 -9.64 12.09
C GLY A 19 -3.84 -9.69 11.13
N LEU A 20 -3.25 -8.55 10.75
CA LEU A 20 -1.98 -8.52 10.04
C LEU A 20 -0.81 -8.49 11.04
N THR A 21 0.13 -9.40 10.86
CA THR A 21 1.43 -9.38 11.56
C THR A 21 2.39 -8.39 10.88
N GLU A 22 3.46 -8.01 11.59
CA GLU A 22 4.49 -7.11 11.04
C GLU A 22 5.17 -7.71 9.79
N ASP A 23 5.40 -9.02 9.78
CA ASP A 23 5.97 -9.74 8.63
C ASP A 23 5.01 -9.73 7.43
N GLU A 24 3.70 -9.87 7.66
CA GLU A 24 2.68 -9.77 6.60
C GLU A 24 2.56 -8.33 6.08
N CYS A 25 2.69 -7.32 6.95
CA CYS A 25 2.73 -5.92 6.53
C CYS A 25 3.93 -5.66 5.61
N TYR A 26 5.11 -6.16 5.97
CA TYR A 26 6.30 -6.07 5.13
C TYR A 26 6.13 -6.83 3.81
N HIS A 27 5.55 -8.03 3.86
CA HIS A 27 5.27 -8.82 2.67
C HIS A 27 4.33 -8.09 1.70
N GLU A 28 3.22 -7.52 2.19
CA GLU A 28 2.29 -6.75 1.36
C GLU A 28 2.93 -5.47 0.81
N LEU A 29 3.73 -4.76 1.61
CA LEU A 29 4.48 -3.60 1.14
C LEU A 29 5.56 -3.97 0.10
N SER A 30 6.16 -5.16 0.20
CA SER A 30 7.14 -5.62 -0.80
C SER A 30 6.50 -5.83 -2.16
N LYS A 31 5.26 -6.37 -2.21
CA LYS A 31 4.50 -6.52 -3.47
C LYS A 31 4.23 -5.17 -4.14
N ILE A 32 4.07 -4.13 -3.34
CA ILE A 32 3.90 -2.75 -3.81
C ILE A 32 5.20 -2.21 -4.43
N LEU A 33 6.36 -2.50 -3.83
CA LEU A 33 7.67 -2.13 -4.38
C LEU A 33 8.02 -2.91 -5.66
N ASP A 34 7.56 -4.16 -5.78
CA ASP A 34 7.76 -5.01 -6.96
C ASP A 34 6.85 -4.63 -8.14
N HIS A 35 5.70 -3.99 -7.84
CA HIS A 35 4.71 -3.59 -8.85
C HIS A 35 4.34 -2.10 -8.75
N PRO A 36 5.32 -1.19 -8.89
CA PRO A 36 5.12 0.25 -8.67
C PRO A 36 4.05 0.87 -9.59
N THR A 37 3.86 0.31 -10.78
CA THR A 37 2.85 0.77 -11.74
C THR A 37 1.42 0.46 -11.28
N GLN A 38 1.17 -0.68 -10.60
CA GLN A 38 -0.16 -1.01 -10.09
C GLN A 38 -0.58 -0.05 -8.97
N MET A 39 0.38 0.32 -8.12
CA MET A 39 0.21 1.31 -7.07
C MET A 39 -0.09 2.70 -7.65
N LEU A 40 0.67 3.13 -8.68
CA LEU A 40 0.40 4.39 -9.37
C LEU A 40 -1.00 4.42 -9.97
N ILE A 41 -1.46 3.32 -10.57
CA ILE A 41 -2.82 3.20 -11.10
C ILE A 41 -3.83 3.31 -9.95
N PHE A 42 -3.67 2.53 -8.88
CA PHE A 42 -4.57 2.54 -7.73
C PHE A 42 -4.71 3.91 -7.07
N PHE A 43 -3.59 4.61 -6.81
CA PHE A 43 -3.62 5.98 -6.27
C PHE A 43 -4.11 7.05 -7.26
N SER A 44 -4.06 6.76 -8.55
CA SER A 44 -4.63 7.63 -9.58
C SER A 44 -6.13 7.39 -9.77
N LEU A 45 -6.67 6.29 -9.25
CA LEU A 45 -8.10 6.04 -9.26
C LEU A 45 -8.81 6.98 -8.26
N PRO A 46 -10.02 7.44 -8.58
CA PRO A 46 -10.83 8.20 -7.63
C PRO A 46 -11.09 7.40 -6.34
N SER A 47 -11.10 8.07 -5.18
CA SER A 47 -11.23 7.42 -3.87
C SER A 47 -12.48 6.55 -3.71
N PHE A 48 -13.56 6.85 -4.42
CA PHE A 48 -14.79 6.06 -4.41
C PHE A 48 -14.67 4.69 -5.10
N VAL A 49 -13.61 4.48 -5.90
CA VAL A 49 -13.34 3.22 -6.63
C VAL A 49 -12.31 2.34 -5.89
N GLN A 50 -11.67 2.88 -4.85
CA GLN A 50 -10.60 2.19 -4.11
C GLN A 50 -11.14 1.25 -3.01
N LEU A 51 -12.44 1.31 -2.70
CA LEU A 51 -13.07 0.64 -1.55
C LEU A 51 -14.33 -0.17 -1.92
N GLU A 52 -14.51 -0.58 -3.19
CA GLU A 52 -15.62 -1.48 -3.60
C GLU A 52 -15.21 -2.96 -3.59
#